data_AF-A0A822XQE8-F1
#
_entry.id   AF-A0A822XQE8-F1
#
_cell.length_a   1.000
_cell.length_b   1.000
_cell.length_c   1.000
_cell.angle_alpha   90.00
_cell.angle_beta   90.00
_cell.angle_gamma   90.00
#
_symmetry.space_group_name_H-M   'P 1'
#
loop_
_entity.id
_entity.type
_entity.pdbx_description
1 polymer ?
#
loop_
_entity_poly.entity_id
_entity_poly.type
_entity_poly.pdbx_seq_one_letter_code
_entity_poly.pdbx_strand_id
1 'polypeptide(L)'
;MGFPGAVASQYLGLFNETNNGDFSNHVFAIELEILSPEFTDINDNHVGIDVNNLKSIESTPVPYYSSKEGINKSLHLIKKQLNVTLAPLYYPKPGIPLLSTSLELSSIFMDSMYVGFSSSIGAIISSHYILAKCKNWV
;
A
#
# COMPACT_ATOMS: atom_id res chain seq x y z
N MET A 1 -7.65 -4.73 -18.64
CA MET A 1 -8.76 -4.13 -17.88
C MET A 1 -8.15 -3.13 -16.92
N GLY A 2 -8.64 -1.90 -16.90
CA GLY A 2 -8.24 -0.84 -15.95
C GLY A 2 -9.47 -0.34 -15.19
N PHE A 3 -9.26 0.43 -14.12
CA PHE A 3 -10.34 1.05 -13.36
C PHE A 3 -11.01 2.14 -14.22
N PRO A 4 -12.35 2.08 -14.44
CA PRO A 4 -13.03 3.06 -15.29
C PRO A 4 -12.80 4.49 -14.81
N GLY A 5 -12.30 5.34 -15.70
CA GLY A 5 -12.05 6.75 -15.41
C GLY A 5 -10.82 7.01 -14.53
N ALA A 6 -10.03 6.00 -14.16
CA ALA A 6 -8.81 6.23 -13.40
C ALA A 6 -7.76 6.98 -14.22
N VAL A 7 -7.05 7.89 -13.56
CA VAL A 7 -6.05 8.76 -14.18
C VAL A 7 -4.66 8.52 -13.60
N ALA A 8 -3.63 8.88 -14.37
CA ALA A 8 -2.24 8.76 -13.96
C ALA A 8 -1.85 9.85 -12.93
N SER A 9 -0.53 10.05 -12.73
CA SER A 9 0.02 11.00 -11.76
C SER A 9 -0.42 10.66 -10.33
N GLN A 10 -0.94 11.64 -9.58
CA GLN A 10 -1.25 11.53 -8.16
C GLN A 10 -2.37 10.55 -7.84
N TYR A 11 -3.12 10.08 -8.84
CA TYR A 11 -4.20 9.11 -8.66
C TYR A 11 -3.77 7.65 -8.85
N LEU A 12 -2.47 7.40 -9.06
CA LEU A 12 -1.85 6.08 -9.15
C LEU A 12 -2.46 5.15 -10.20
N GLY A 13 -3.25 5.66 -11.16
CA GLY A 13 -4.03 4.82 -12.08
C GLY A 13 -5.15 4.02 -11.41
N LEU A 14 -5.56 4.41 -10.19
CA LEU A 14 -6.60 3.76 -9.40
C LEU A 14 -7.88 4.60 -9.31
N PHE A 15 -7.75 5.92 -9.23
CA PHE A 15 -8.87 6.85 -8.96
C PHE A 15 -8.85 8.05 -9.91
N ASN A 16 -9.78 8.98 -9.69
CA ASN A 16 -9.83 10.32 -10.25
C ASN A 16 -10.47 11.29 -9.24
N GLU A 17 -10.59 12.56 -9.62
CA GLU A 17 -11.17 13.62 -8.78
C GLU A 17 -12.59 13.31 -8.26
N THR A 18 -13.41 12.59 -9.04
CA THR A 18 -14.83 12.39 -8.73
C THR A 18 -15.11 11.09 -7.99
N ASN A 19 -14.22 10.10 -8.08
CA ASN A 19 -14.40 8.80 -7.42
C ASN A 19 -13.42 8.58 -6.26
N ASN A 20 -12.45 9.45 -6.01
CA ASN A 20 -11.57 9.33 -4.84
C ASN A 20 -12.37 9.44 -3.53
N GLY A 21 -12.49 8.33 -2.79
CA GLY A 21 -13.33 8.22 -1.59
C GLY A 21 -14.70 7.55 -1.81
N ASP A 22 -15.03 7.14 -3.03
CA ASP A 22 -16.29 6.44 -3.32
C ASP A 22 -16.21 4.96 -2.90
N PHE A 23 -17.09 4.55 -1.98
CA PHE A 23 -17.17 3.16 -1.49
C PHE A 23 -17.51 2.15 -2.59
N SER A 24 -18.11 2.57 -3.70
CA SER A 24 -18.44 1.72 -4.85
C SER A 24 -17.23 1.38 -5.73
N ASN A 25 -16.05 1.95 -5.45
CA ASN A 25 -14.81 1.59 -6.15
C ASN A 25 -14.37 0.15 -5.87
N HIS A 26 -14.57 -0.33 -4.64
CA HIS A 26 -14.06 -1.60 -4.15
C HIS A 26 -12.56 -1.80 -4.46
N VAL A 27 -11.76 -0.78 -4.15
CA VAL A 27 -10.31 -0.78 -4.34
C VAL A 27 -9.62 -0.86 -2.98
N PHE A 28 -8.68 -1.79 -2.87
CA PHE A 28 -7.76 -1.90 -1.76
C PHE A 28 -6.33 -1.90 -2.32
N ALA A 29 -5.47 -1.02 -1.81
CA ALA A 29 -4.10 -0.91 -2.26
C ALA A 29 -3.13 -0.77 -1.08
N ILE A 30 -1.90 -1.23 -1.32
CA ILE A 30 -0.73 -0.88 -0.51
C ILE A 30 0.11 0.04 -1.39
N GLU A 31 0.21 1.30 -1.01
CA GLU A 31 0.94 2.30 -1.78
C GLU A 31 2.39 2.43 -1.31
N LEU A 32 3.27 2.70 -2.27
CA LEU A 32 4.65 3.08 -2.06
C LEU A 32 4.82 4.42 -2.76
N GLU A 33 4.83 5.49 -1.98
CA GLU A 33 4.80 6.83 -2.54
C GLU A 33 6.01 7.64 -2.09
N ILE A 34 6.51 8.47 -2.99
CA ILE A 34 7.71 9.29 -2.80
C ILE A 34 7.32 10.73 -2.44
N LEU A 35 6.19 11.22 -2.97
CA LEU A 35 5.73 12.60 -2.77
C LEU A 35 4.25 12.80 -3.18
N SER A 36 3.34 13.06 -2.23
CA SER A 36 1.96 13.52 -2.51
C SER A 36 1.45 14.57 -1.52
N PRO A 37 1.94 15.82 -1.59
CA PRO A 37 1.51 16.90 -0.69
C PRO A 37 0.01 17.24 -0.79
N GLU A 38 -0.68 16.80 -1.84
CA GLU A 38 -2.09 17.11 -2.11
C GLU A 38 -3.08 16.26 -1.27
N PHE A 39 -2.65 15.13 -0.68
CA PHE A 39 -3.53 14.18 0.02
C PHE A 39 -3.27 14.05 1.53
N THR A 40 -2.74 15.09 2.17
CA THR A 40 -2.44 15.14 3.62
C THR A 40 -1.39 14.14 4.08
N ASP A 41 -0.42 13.89 3.20
CA ASP A 41 0.66 12.95 3.43
C ASP A 41 1.56 13.36 4.61
N ILE A 42 1.97 12.36 5.41
CA ILE A 42 2.73 12.50 6.66
C ILE A 42 4.22 12.36 6.35
N ASN A 43 4.75 13.13 5.38
CA ASN A 43 6.19 13.30 5.01
C ASN A 43 6.65 12.58 3.71
N ASP A 44 7.75 13.09 3.12
CA ASP A 44 8.41 12.55 1.92
C ASP A 44 8.89 11.08 2.11
N ASN A 45 8.27 10.14 1.39
CA ASN A 45 8.47 8.69 1.37
C ASN A 45 7.73 7.88 2.45
N HIS A 46 6.54 7.37 2.13
CA HIS A 46 5.76 6.48 3.01
C HIS A 46 5.31 5.18 2.35
N VAL A 47 4.92 4.23 3.20
CA VAL A 47 4.04 3.12 2.83
C VAL A 47 2.66 3.42 3.40
N GLY A 48 1.63 3.23 2.59
CA GLY A 48 0.25 3.49 2.95
C GLY A 48 -0.68 2.30 2.71
N ILE A 49 -1.83 2.30 3.40
CA ILE A 49 -2.93 1.36 3.21
C ILE A 49 -4.14 2.16 2.75
N ASP A 50 -4.53 1.96 1.50
CA ASP A 50 -5.62 2.71 0.87
C ASP A 50 -6.88 1.84 0.74
N VAL A 51 -8.00 2.45 1.09
CA VAL A 51 -9.32 1.83 0.96
C VAL A 51 -10.24 2.82 0.26
N ASN A 52 -10.50 2.57 -1.03
CA ASN A 52 -11.35 3.40 -1.90
C ASN A 52 -10.93 4.88 -2.02
N ASN A 53 -9.82 5.27 -1.41
CA ASN A 53 -9.35 6.64 -1.28
C ASN A 53 -7.81 6.64 -1.22
N LEU A 54 -7.17 7.63 -1.84
CA LEU A 54 -5.72 7.90 -1.74
C LEU A 54 -5.30 8.42 -0.38
N LYS A 55 -6.24 8.93 0.42
CA LYS A 55 -5.96 9.18 1.83
C LYS A 55 -5.92 7.85 2.57
N SER A 56 -4.70 7.35 2.76
CA SER A 56 -4.40 6.16 3.55
C SER A 56 -5.12 6.15 4.90
N ILE A 57 -5.69 4.99 5.26
CA ILE A 57 -6.27 4.77 6.59
C ILE A 57 -5.20 4.58 7.67
N GLU A 58 -4.03 4.09 7.25
CA GLU A 58 -2.83 3.89 8.07
C GLU A 58 -1.62 4.07 7.15
N SER A 59 -0.63 4.84 7.59
CA SER A 59 0.61 5.04 6.85
C SER A 59 1.79 5.18 7.80
N THR A 60 2.98 4.89 7.29
CA THR A 60 4.22 5.12 8.03
C THR A 60 5.32 5.55 7.06
N PRO A 61 6.17 6.52 7.45
CA PRO A 61 7.36 6.84 6.68
C PRO A 61 8.19 5.58 6.46
N VAL A 62 8.93 5.47 5.36
CA VAL A 62 9.85 4.35 5.14
C VAL A 62 11.14 4.63 5.93
N PRO A 63 11.38 4.02 7.11
CA PRO A 63 12.66 4.19 7.77
C PRO A 63 13.75 3.43 6.99
N TYR A 64 14.95 4.00 6.93
CA TYR A 64 16.14 3.23 6.60
C TYR A 64 16.32 2.14 7.66
N TYR A 65 16.07 0.88 7.28
CA TYR A 65 16.14 -0.26 8.20
C TYR A 65 17.61 -0.57 8.56
N SER A 66 18.05 -0.19 9.76
CA SER A 66 19.26 -0.71 10.40
C SER A 66 18.86 -1.94 11.22
N SER A 67 19.31 -3.13 10.83
CA SER A 67 18.97 -4.41 11.46
C SER A 67 19.62 -4.62 12.85
N LYS A 68 19.77 -3.57 13.67
CA LYS A 68 20.54 -3.61 14.92
C LYS A 68 19.75 -3.67 16.22
N GLU A 69 18.42 -3.64 16.22
CA GLU A 69 17.64 -3.73 17.46
C GLU A 69 16.73 -4.97 17.46
N GLY A 70 17.26 -6.05 18.05
CA GLY A 70 16.55 -7.29 18.30
C GLY A 70 15.55 -7.15 19.45
N ILE A 71 14.42 -6.50 19.19
CA ILE A 71 13.32 -6.41 20.15
C ILE A 71 12.21 -7.37 19.71
N ASN A 72 12.08 -8.47 20.44
CA ASN A 72 10.97 -9.40 20.29
C ASN A 72 9.72 -8.79 20.96
N LYS A 73 8.78 -8.27 20.17
CA LYS A 73 7.42 -7.97 20.65
C LYS A 73 6.52 -9.15 20.31
N SER A 74 5.97 -9.81 21.34
CA SER A 74 4.96 -10.85 21.18
C SER A 74 3.66 -10.21 20.67
N LEU A 75 3.27 -10.53 19.43
CA LEU A 75 2.01 -10.09 18.85
C LEU A 75 0.96 -11.19 19.01
N HIS A 76 -0.14 -10.86 19.68
CA HIS A 76 -1.30 -11.72 19.81
C HIS A 76 -2.13 -11.60 18.52
N LEU A 77 -2.19 -12.68 17.74
CA LEU A 77 -2.80 -12.70 16.41
C LEU A 77 -4.33 -12.80 16.52
N ILE A 78 -5.02 -11.67 16.36
CA ILE A 78 -6.48 -11.66 16.17
C ILE A 78 -6.75 -11.75 14.66
N LYS A 79 -7.68 -12.61 14.25
CA LYS A 79 -7.92 -13.15 12.88
C LYS A 79 -8.22 -12.14 11.74
N LYS A 80 -7.95 -10.84 11.88
CA LYS A 80 -8.19 -9.80 10.86
C LYS A 80 -7.03 -8.80 10.77
N GLN A 81 -5.79 -9.28 10.89
CA GLN A 81 -4.61 -8.43 10.91
C GLN A 81 -3.90 -8.42 9.54
N LEU A 82 -3.73 -7.23 9.00
CA LEU A 82 -2.94 -6.97 7.79
C LEU A 82 -1.54 -6.53 8.21
N ASN A 83 -0.53 -7.24 7.72
CA ASN A 83 0.88 -6.94 7.98
C ASN A 83 1.60 -6.60 6.67
N VAL A 84 2.20 -5.42 6.62
CA VAL A 84 3.02 -4.97 5.49
C VAL A 84 4.48 -4.99 5.91
N THR A 85 5.33 -5.65 5.13
CA THR A 85 6.78 -5.72 5.35
C THR A 85 7.51 -5.20 4.12
N LEU A 86 8.54 -4.38 4.33
CA LEU A 86 9.38 -3.85 3.26
C LEU A 86 10.86 -4.09 3.62
N ALA A 87 11.65 -4.52 2.65
CA ALA A 87 13.10 -4.67 2.78
C ALA A 87 13.81 -4.39 1.45
N PRO A 88 15.07 -3.92 1.47
CA PRO A 88 15.86 -3.76 0.25
C PRO A 88 16.12 -5.10 -0.46
N LEU A 89 16.39 -5.05 -1.76
CA LEU A 89 16.44 -6.19 -2.72
C LEU A 89 17.32 -7.39 -2.31
N TYR A 90 18.25 -7.24 -1.36
CA TYR A 90 19.17 -8.29 -0.91
C TYR A 90 19.08 -8.61 0.58
N TYR A 91 18.09 -8.06 1.28
CA TYR A 91 17.86 -8.34 2.69
C TYR A 91 16.68 -9.31 2.86
N PRO A 92 16.74 -10.23 3.84
CA PRO A 92 15.64 -11.14 4.11
C PRO A 92 14.38 -10.36 4.54
N LYS A 93 13.20 -10.96 4.33
CA LYS A 93 11.94 -10.42 4.84
C LYS A 93 12.06 -10.13 6.34
N PRO A 94 11.76 -8.90 6.82
CA PRO A 94 11.83 -8.56 8.24
C PRO A 94 10.86 -9.41 9.07
N GLY A 95 11.29 -9.79 10.28
CA GLY A 95 10.43 -10.48 11.25
C GLY A 95 9.37 -9.57 11.89
N ILE A 96 9.58 -8.25 11.83
CA ILE A 96 8.67 -7.23 12.34
C ILE A 96 8.05 -6.50 11.14
N PRO A 97 6.72 -6.40 11.03
CA PRO A 97 6.09 -5.65 9.97
C PRO A 97 6.33 -4.15 10.11
N LEU A 98 6.42 -3.47 8.97
CA LEU A 98 6.50 -2.02 8.88
C LEU A 98 5.14 -1.39 9.25
N LEU A 99 4.04 -1.96 8.76
CA LEU A 99 2.67 -1.61 9.16
C LEU A 99 1.92 -2.85 9.63
N SER A 100 1.15 -2.69 10.70
CA SER A 100 0.27 -3.73 11.21
C SER A 100 -1.03 -3.09 11.65
N THR A 101 -2.13 -3.44 10.98
CA THR A 101 -3.46 -2.89 11.29
C THR A 101 -4.52 -3.97 11.33
N SER A 102 -5.53 -3.77 12.17
CA SER A 102 -6.74 -4.60 12.19
C SER A 102 -7.70 -4.06 11.13
N LEU A 103 -7.87 -4.80 10.04
CA LEU A 103 -8.71 -4.38 8.92
C LEU A 103 -9.76 -5.44 8.60
N GLU A 104 -11.02 -5.04 8.62
CA GLU A 104 -12.12 -5.86 8.13
C GLU A 104 -12.27 -5.68 6.62
N LEU A 105 -11.85 -6.68 5.85
CA LEU A 105 -11.91 -6.65 4.38
C LEU A 105 -13.29 -7.03 3.82
N SER A 106 -14.21 -7.58 4.63
CA SER A 106 -15.51 -8.08 4.17
C SER A 106 -16.41 -6.98 3.60
N SER A 107 -16.25 -5.74 4.05
CA SER A 107 -16.97 -4.58 3.52
C SER A 107 -16.35 -4.01 2.25
N ILE A 108 -15.15 -4.45 1.89
CA ILE A 108 -14.37 -3.93 0.75
C ILE A 108 -14.38 -4.96 -0.39
N PHE A 109 -14.18 -6.23 -0.06
CA PHE A 109 -13.95 -7.28 -1.05
C PHE A 109 -15.27 -7.84 -1.57
N MET A 110 -15.33 -7.98 -2.90
CA MET A 110 -16.39 -8.73 -3.58
C MET A 110 -16.04 -10.22 -3.69
N ASP A 111 -17.01 -11.03 -4.11
CA ASP A 111 -16.83 -12.46 -4.39
C ASP A 111 -15.71 -12.74 -5.40
N SER A 112 -15.44 -11.80 -6.32
CA SER A 112 -14.39 -11.91 -7.31
C SER A 112 -13.70 -10.56 -7.52
N MET A 113 -12.37 -10.58 -7.42
CA MET A 113 -11.52 -9.39 -7.58
C MET A 113 -10.22 -9.75 -8.30
N TYR A 114 -9.56 -8.72 -8.83
CA TYR A 114 -8.25 -8.84 -9.47
C TYR A 114 -7.15 -8.32 -8.56
N VAL A 115 -5.97 -8.96 -8.62
CA VAL A 115 -4.77 -8.50 -7.90
C VAL A 115 -3.68 -8.19 -8.91
N GLY A 116 -3.25 -6.93 -8.93
CA GLY A 116 -2.24 -6.42 -9.85
C GLY A 116 -1.30 -5.43 -9.18
N PHE A 117 -0.57 -4.72 -10.02
CA PHE A 117 0.25 -3.59 -9.63
C PHE A 117 -0.17 -2.40 -10.49
N SER A 118 -0.10 -1.21 -9.92
CA SER A 118 -0.25 0.05 -10.64
C SER A 118 0.92 0.95 -10.31
N SER A 119 1.30 1.80 -11.25
CA SER A 119 2.34 2.80 -11.06
C SER A 119 2.09 3.95 -12.00
N SER A 120 2.31 5.16 -11.53
CA SER A 120 2.24 6.38 -12.31
C SER A 120 3.49 7.21 -12.09
N ILE A 121 3.74 8.13 -13.02
CA ILE A 121 4.78 9.14 -12.90
C ILE A 121 4.05 10.48 -12.98
N GLY A 122 4.31 11.36 -12.01
CA GLY A 122 3.81 12.73 -11.99
C GLY A 122 4.88 13.69 -12.53
N ALA A 123 5.07 14.82 -11.84
CA ALA A 123 6.10 15.80 -12.19
C ALA A 123 7.54 15.32 -11.96
N ILE A 124 7.75 14.37 -11.05
CA ILE A 124 9.06 13.79 -10.75
C ILE A 124 9.26 12.53 -11.57
N ILE A 125 10.37 12.44 -12.30
CA ILE A 125 10.74 11.26 -13.08
C ILE A 125 11.26 10.18 -12.12
N SER A 126 10.61 9.02 -12.13
CA SER A 126 11.03 7.83 -11.41
C SER A 126 10.88 6.59 -12.30
N SER A 127 11.40 5.45 -11.85
CA SER A 127 11.21 4.16 -12.52
C SER A 127 10.71 3.12 -11.53
N HIS A 128 9.67 2.40 -11.91
CA HIS A 128 9.03 1.37 -11.09
C HIS A 128 9.22 0.00 -11.75
N TYR A 129 9.98 -0.88 -11.09
CA TYR A 129 10.29 -2.22 -11.63
C TYR A 129 9.73 -3.30 -10.71
N ILE A 130 9.03 -4.27 -11.29
CA ILE A 130 8.58 -5.48 -10.61
C ILE A 130 9.44 -6.64 -11.13
N LEU A 131 10.40 -7.08 -10.32
CA LEU A 131 11.35 -8.12 -10.73
C LEU A 131 10.77 -9.53 -10.61
N ALA A 132 9.92 -9.78 -9.62
CA ALA A 132 9.28 -11.06 -9.40
C ALA A 132 8.02 -10.90 -8.54
N LYS A 133 7.11 -11.86 -8.65
CA LYS A 133 5.94 -12.00 -7.78
C LYS A 133 5.97 -13.40 -7.16
N CYS A 134 6.08 -13.47 -5.84
CA CYS A 134 5.86 -14.71 -5.10
C CYS A 134 4.44 -14.66 -4.51
N LYS A 135 3.60 -15.65 -4.82
CA LYS A 135 2.25 -15.77 -4.28
C LYS A 135 2.07 -17.15 -3.69
N ASN A 136 1.97 -17.21 -2.36
CA ASN A 136 1.51 -18.39 -1.65
C ASN A 136 0.08 -18.14 -1.20
N TRP A 137 -0.87 -18.86 -1.78
CA TRP A 137 -2.19 -18.98 -1.19
C TRP A 137 -2.11 -20.03 -0.10
N VAL A 138 -2.61 -19.71 1.10
CA VAL A 138 -2.93 -20.71 2.12
C VAL A 138 -4.36 -21.12 1.90
#